data_AF-A0A357C8V8-F1
#
_entry.id   AF-A0A357C8V8-F1
#
_cell.length_a   1.000
_cell.length_b   1.000
_cell.length_c   1.000
_cell.angle_alpha   90.00
_cell.angle_beta   90.00
_cell.angle_gamma   90.00
#
_symmetry.space_group_name_H-M   'P 1'
#
loop_
_entity.id
_entity.type
_entity.pdbx_description
1 polymer ?
#
loop_
_entity_poly.entity_id
_entity_poly.type
_entity_poly.pdbx_seq_one_letter_code
_entity_poly.pdbx_strand_id
1 'polypeptide(L)'
;GRDRLENLALMWIYKARPAGKTLLTIKELKGPLTLLTGPADLDMLRRAAAITARYAHVAEGDRVSAKGLTNGRKHLLIPDVMALTPKETDRLRIK
;
A
#
# COMPACT_ATOMS: atom_id res chain seq x y z
N GLY A 1 -7.53 2.51 1.35
CA GLY A 1 -8.10 3.86 1.45
C GLY A 1 -7.94 4.50 0.10
N ARG A 2 -9.05 4.92 -0.50
CA ARG A 2 -9.14 5.43 -1.88
C ARG A 2 -9.34 6.94 -1.91
N ASP A 3 -10.01 7.46 -0.89
CA ASP A 3 -10.28 8.87 -0.71
C ASP A 3 -9.67 9.41 0.59
N ARG A 4 -9.87 10.71 0.82
CA ARG A 4 -9.34 11.42 1.99
C ARG A 4 -9.85 10.84 3.31
N LEU A 5 -11.14 10.49 3.42
CA LEU A 5 -11.74 10.00 4.66
C LEU A 5 -11.22 8.59 4.99
N GLU A 6 -11.19 7.70 4.01
CA GLU A 6 -10.64 6.35 4.18
C GLU A 6 -9.14 6.40 4.53
N ASN A 7 -8.38 7.30 3.90
CA ASN A 7 -6.96 7.47 4.19
C ASN A 7 -6.72 7.97 5.62
N LEU A 8 -7.53 8.93 6.10
CA LEU A 8 -7.48 9.36 7.48
C LEU A 8 -7.80 8.19 8.43
N ALA A 9 -8.85 7.42 8.16
CA ALA A 9 -9.20 6.25 8.97
C ALA A 9 -8.03 5.25 9.06
N LEU A 10 -7.38 4.91 7.95
CA LEU A 10 -6.22 4.03 7.94
C LEU A 10 -5.02 4.60 8.73
N MET A 11 -4.77 5.91 8.62
CA MET A 11 -3.75 6.57 9.42
C MET A 11 -4.06 6.50 10.92
N TRP A 12 -5.32 6.71 11.31
CA TRP A 12 -5.76 6.60 12.70
C TRP A 12 -5.58 5.16 13.23
N ILE A 13 -6.02 4.16 12.47
CA ILE A 13 -5.86 2.73 12.83
C ILE A 13 -4.38 2.36 12.97
N TYR A 14 -3.53 2.88 12.09
CA TYR A 14 -2.08 2.69 12.17
C TYR A 14 -1.49 3.33 13.43
N LYS A 15 -1.77 4.62 13.67
CA LYS A 15 -1.23 5.38 14.81
C LYS A 15 -1.67 4.82 16.16
N ALA A 16 -2.88 4.30 16.27
CA ALA A 16 -3.40 3.74 17.52
C ALA A 16 -2.61 2.52 18.02
N ARG A 17 -2.15 1.65 17.11
CA ARG A 17 -1.32 0.47 17.42
C ARG A 17 -0.38 0.17 16.25
N PRO A 18 0.81 0.77 16.16
CA PRO A 18 1.69 0.64 14.99
C PRO A 18 2.46 -0.68 14.93
N ALA A 19 2.60 -1.39 16.05
CA ALA A 19 3.29 -2.67 16.12
C ALA A 19 2.61 -3.70 15.22
N GLY A 20 3.39 -4.36 14.36
CA GLY A 20 2.88 -5.37 13.42
C GLY A 20 2.02 -4.76 12.31
N LYS A 21 2.14 -3.46 12.03
CA LYS A 21 1.43 -2.82 10.91
C LYS A 21 2.41 -2.14 9.97
N THR A 22 2.03 -2.15 8.70
CA THR A 22 2.75 -1.43 7.64
C THR A 22 1.76 -0.60 6.84
N LEU A 23 1.95 0.73 6.85
CA LEU A 23 1.16 1.65 6.04
C LEU A 23 1.92 1.99 4.77
N LEU A 24 1.36 1.65 3.60
CA LEU A 24 1.97 1.81 2.28
C LEU A 24 1.34 2.98 1.51
N THR A 25 2.17 3.66 0.72
CA THR A 25 1.79 4.69 -0.25
C THR A 25 2.75 4.67 -1.45
N ILE A 26 2.37 5.21 -2.60
CA ILE A 26 3.28 5.34 -3.75
C ILE A 26 4.16 6.59 -3.57
N LYS A 27 5.47 6.44 -3.81
CA LYS A 27 6.43 7.54 -3.76
C LYS A 27 6.01 8.62 -4.76
N GLU A 28 6.10 9.88 -4.35
CA GLU A 28 5.79 11.07 -5.17
C GLU A 28 4.30 11.27 -5.52
N LEU A 29 3.42 10.30 -5.21
CA LEU A 29 1.98 10.44 -5.38
C LEU A 29 1.28 10.70 -4.04
N LYS A 30 0.49 11.77 -3.98
CA LYS A 30 -0.50 11.95 -2.92
C LYS A 30 -1.69 11.08 -3.29
N GLY A 31 -1.88 9.96 -2.59
CA GLY A 31 -2.81 8.96 -3.10
C GLY A 31 -3.15 7.89 -2.09
N PRO A 32 -3.79 6.82 -2.55
CA PRO A 32 -4.37 5.80 -1.69
C PRO A 32 -3.37 5.26 -0.69
N LEU A 33 -3.88 4.92 0.48
CA LEU A 33 -3.14 4.23 1.50
C LEU A 33 -3.58 2.78 1.57
N THR A 34 -2.62 1.87 1.70
CA THR A 34 -2.88 0.47 2.03
C THR A 34 -2.30 0.17 3.40
N LEU A 35 -3.09 -0.44 4.28
CA LEU A 35 -2.63 -0.85 5.60
C LEU A 35 -2.54 -2.38 5.63
N LEU A 36 -1.35 -2.90 5.90
CA LEU A 36 -1.13 -4.30 6.23
C LEU A 36 -1.16 -4.47 7.74
N THR A 37 -1.86 -5.50 8.21
CA THR A 37 -1.94 -5.89 9.62
C THR A 37 -1.39 -7.31 9.78
N GLY A 38 -0.33 -7.46 10.56
CA GLY A 38 0.41 -8.70 10.76
C GLY A 38 1.83 -8.65 10.17
N PRO A 39 2.61 -9.73 10.38
CA PRO A 39 3.90 -9.89 9.71
C PRO A 39 3.69 -9.96 8.19
N ALA A 40 4.50 -9.21 7.45
CA ALA A 40 4.48 -9.20 5.99
C ALA A 40 5.90 -9.41 5.47
N ASP A 41 6.08 -10.42 4.62
CA ASP A 41 7.31 -10.61 3.87
C ASP A 41 7.38 -9.66 2.67
N LEU A 42 8.49 -9.71 1.94
CA LEU A 42 8.71 -8.83 0.79
C LEU A 42 7.70 -9.06 -0.35
N ASP A 43 7.24 -10.31 -0.56
CA ASP A 43 6.27 -10.60 -1.62
C ASP A 43 4.90 -10.00 -1.30
N MET A 44 4.45 -10.15 -0.06
CA MET A 44 3.20 -9.56 0.42
C MET A 44 3.24 -8.04 0.40
N LEU A 45 4.37 -7.44 0.77
CA LEU A 45 4.60 -5.99 0.67
C LEU A 45 4.54 -5.52 -0.79
N ARG A 46 5.13 -6.26 -1.73
CA ARG A 46 5.06 -5.96 -3.17
C ARG A 46 3.63 -6.05 -3.70
N ARG A 47 2.88 -7.10 -3.36
CA ARG A 47 1.46 -7.25 -3.75
C ARG A 47 0.61 -6.12 -3.21
N ALA A 48 0.77 -5.78 -1.93
CA ALA A 48 0.04 -4.68 -1.30
C ALA A 48 0.38 -3.33 -1.95
N ALA A 49 1.66 -3.10 -2.27
CA ALA A 49 2.10 -1.92 -3.01
C ALA A 49 1.52 -1.87 -4.43
N ALA A 50 1.42 -3.01 -5.12
CA ALA A 50 0.84 -3.11 -6.46
C ALA A 50 -0.67 -2.76 -6.45
N ILE A 51 -1.38 -3.17 -5.40
CA ILE A 51 -2.76 -2.74 -5.13
C ILE A 51 -2.80 -1.23 -4.89
N THR A 52 -1.88 -0.68 -4.08
CA THR A 52 -1.77 0.77 -3.84
C THR A 52 -1.53 1.54 -5.14
N ALA A 53 -0.64 1.05 -6.01
CA ALA A 53 -0.33 1.67 -7.30
C ALA A 53 -1.55 1.72 -8.23
N ARG A 54 -2.32 0.61 -8.27
CA ARG A 54 -3.56 0.55 -9.04
C ARG A 54 -4.58 1.59 -8.59
N TYR A 55 -4.81 1.73 -7.29
CA TYR A 55 -5.71 2.76 -6.76
C TYR A 55 -5.14 4.19 -6.87
N ALA A 56 -3.83 4.32 -7.09
CA ALA A 56 -3.18 5.61 -7.34
C ALA A 56 -3.28 6.02 -8.83
N HIS A 57 -4.00 5.23 -9.64
CA HIS A 57 -4.14 5.43 -11.08
C HIS A 57 -2.82 5.47 -11.85
N VAL A 58 -1.80 4.76 -11.34
CA VAL A 58 -0.57 4.47 -12.09
C VAL A 58 -0.95 3.67 -13.33
N ALA A 59 -0.38 4.03 -14.49
CA ALA A 59 -0.70 3.33 -15.74
C ALA A 59 -0.25 1.87 -15.67
N GLU A 60 -0.99 0.98 -16.33
CA GLU A 60 -0.62 -0.44 -16.38
C GLU A 60 0.73 -0.60 -17.08
N GLY A 61 1.63 -1.38 -16.45
CA GLY A 61 3.00 -1.58 -16.94
C GLY A 61 4.02 -0.58 -16.41
N ASP A 62 3.60 0.56 -15.86
CA ASP A 62 4.53 1.51 -15.23
C ASP A 62 5.12 0.93 -13.95
N ARG A 63 6.41 1.21 -13.75
CA ARG A 63 7.13 0.87 -12.53
C ARG A 63 7.18 2.08 -11.61
N VAL A 64 6.68 1.91 -10.40
CA VAL A 64 6.73 2.92 -9.35
C VAL A 64 7.43 2.37 -8.12
N SER A 65 7.84 3.26 -7.23
CA SER A 65 8.33 2.86 -5.90
C SER A 65 7.24 3.09 -4.86
N ALA A 66 7.07 2.17 -3.93
CA ALA A 66 6.21 2.38 -2.76
C ALA A 66 7.04 2.69 -1.51
N LYS A 67 6.49 3.57 -0.66
CA LYS A 67 7.01 3.89 0.67
C LYS A 67 6.12 3.21 1.71
N GLY A 68 6.74 2.45 2.61
CA GLY A 68 6.09 1.84 3.76
C GLY A 68 6.52 2.48 5.07
N LEU A 69 5.57 2.78 5.93
CA LEU A 69 5.81 3.11 7.33
C LEU A 69 5.57 1.86 8.17
N THR A 70 6.67 1.28 8.66
CA THR A 70 6.66 0.04 9.46
C THR A 70 6.96 0.37 10.92
N ASN A 71 6.23 -0.26 11.86
CA ASN A 71 6.49 -0.19 13.30
C ASN A 71 6.73 1.24 13.81
N GLY A 72 5.95 2.21 13.35
CA GLY A 72 5.91 3.58 13.87
C GLY A 72 6.94 4.55 13.29
N ARG A 73 8.08 4.11 12.74
CA ARG A 73 9.17 5.05 12.32
C ARG A 73 10.05 4.61 11.15
N LYS A 74 10.10 3.33 10.76
CA LYS A 74 11.02 2.89 9.71
C LYS A 74 10.36 3.03 8.33
N HIS A 75 10.96 3.86 7.49
CA HIS A 75 10.63 3.97 6.08
C HIS A 75 11.24 2.77 5.33
N LEU A 76 10.38 1.90 4.81
CA LEU A 76 10.75 0.87 3.85
C LEU A 76 10.52 1.42 2.44
N LEU A 77 11.49 1.25 1.55
CA LEU A 77 11.30 1.49 0.12
C LEU A 77 11.10 0.14 -0.57
N ILE A 78 10.04 0.04 -1.37
CA ILE A 78 9.74 -1.12 -2.19
C ILE A 78 9.90 -0.67 -3.65
N PRO A 79 11.03 -0.96 -4.30
CA PRO A 79 11.27 -0.57 -5.69
C PRO A 79 10.52 -1.48 -6.67
N ASP A 80 10.41 -1.01 -7.93
CA ASP A 80 9.92 -1.78 -9.08
C ASP A 80 8.54 -2.41 -8.90
N VAL A 81 7.63 -1.69 -8.24
CA VAL A 81 6.24 -2.10 -8.08
C VAL A 81 5.49 -1.79 -9.38
N MET A 82 4.92 -2.83 -10.00
CA MET A 82 4.02 -2.68 -11.13
C MET A 82 2.57 -2.51 -10.66
N ALA A 83 1.83 -1.61 -11.30
CA ALA A 83 0.38 -1.52 -11.11
C ALA A 83 -0.30 -2.80 -11.61
N LEU A 84 -1.21 -3.36 -10.80
CA LEU A 84 -1.98 -4.55 -11.16
C LEU A 84 -3.02 -4.23 -12.24
N THR A 85 -3.28 -5.18 -13.12
CA THR A 85 -4.46 -5.13 -13.99
C THR A 85 -5.75 -5.26 -13.15
N PRO A 86 -6.90 -4.79 -13.65
CA PRO A 86 -8.18 -4.99 -12.98
C PRO A 86 -8.47 -6.48 -12.67
N LYS A 87 -8.14 -7.39 -13.59
CA LYS A 87 -8.32 -8.85 -13.39
C LYS A 87 -7.49 -9.40 -12.24
N GLU A 88 -6.26 -8.92 -12.06
CA GLU A 88 -5.39 -9.36 -10.95
C GLU A 88 -5.85 -8.76 -9.61
N THR A 89 -6.36 -7.53 -9.64
CA THR A 89 -6.90 -6.87 -8.45
C THR A 89 -8.11 -7.61 -7.89
N ASP A 90 -9.04 -8.04 -8.76
CA ASP A 90 -10.24 -8.78 -8.34
C ASP A 90 -9.92 -10.16 -7.75
N ARG A 91 -8.83 -10.80 -8.19
CA ARG A 91 -8.35 -12.08 -7.61
C ARG A 91 -7.78 -11.91 -6.20
N LEU A 92 -7.32 -10.71 -5.84
CA LEU A 92 -6.72 -10.42 -4.53
C LEU A 92 -7.73 -9.86 -3.52
N ARG A 93 -8.96 -9.58 -3.96
CA ARG A 93 -10.07 -9.23 -3.06
C ARG A 93 -10.49 -10.47 -2.28
N ILE A 94 -10.13 -10.52 -0.99
CA ILE A 94 -10.72 -11.46 -0.04
C ILE A 94 -12.16 -10.98 0.22
N LYS A 95 -13.14 -11.87 -0.03
CA LYS A 95 -14.56 -11.63 0.27
C LYS A 95 -14.81 -11.57 1.77
#